data_AF-A0A5C9E0T2-F1
#
_entry.id   AF-A0A5C9E0T2-F1
#
_cell.length_a   1.000
_cell.length_b   1.000
_cell.length_c   1.000
_cell.angle_alpha   90.00
_cell.angle_beta   90.00
_cell.angle_gamma   90.00
#
_symmetry.space_group_name_H-M   'P 1'
#
loop_
_entity.id
_entity.type
_entity.pdbx_description
1 polymer ?
#
loop_
_entity_poly.entity_id
_entity_poly.type
_entity_poly.pdbx_seq_one_letter_code
_entity_poly.pdbx_strand_id
1 'polypeptide(L)'
;MSQDKFEADCMVCGKVLVYGKDPKLQKCLYCGSETESGIYCPEGHFVCDVCHAVDGLDYLKNLAETETSTDPLEIAKKAMNHPSFSFHGPEHHSLVPAAILIALKNREISHPDGEPISIKDIKTAIARGSHIPGGFCGYAGNCGGCVGSGIAVAQYLGSTPRKGKERTLAHKATHRALELVQDEMIRCCKRSVYYGLVAGIDMFREEFGIDLGPTPDAGFCEFYDKNPDCVGLDCLFFP
;
A
#
# COMPACT_ATOMS: atom_id res chain seq x y z
N MET A 1 5.72 -8.32 26.96
CA MET A 1 6.18 -9.59 26.37
C MET A 1 5.92 -9.48 24.89
N SER A 2 6.93 -9.08 24.10
CA SER A 2 6.82 -9.13 22.64
C SER A 2 6.81 -10.60 22.25
N GLN A 3 5.64 -11.17 22.02
CA GLN A 3 5.59 -12.37 21.21
C GLN A 3 6.09 -11.97 19.82
N ASP A 4 7.08 -12.69 19.31
CA ASP A 4 7.54 -12.52 17.94
C ASP A 4 6.34 -12.66 17.01
N LYS A 5 6.05 -11.60 16.24
CA LYS A 5 5.00 -11.61 15.23
C LYS A 5 5.48 -12.45 14.05
N PHE A 6 4.63 -13.32 13.53
CA PHE A 6 4.93 -14.03 12.29
C PHE A 6 4.76 -13.07 11.09
N GLU A 7 5.72 -13.09 10.16
CA GLU A 7 5.74 -12.18 9.00
C GLU A 7 4.70 -12.56 7.93
N ALA A 8 4.34 -13.84 7.82
CA ALA A 8 3.37 -14.37 6.87
C ALA A 8 2.23 -15.11 7.59
N ASP A 9 1.07 -15.13 6.94
CA ASP A 9 -0.18 -15.73 7.44
C ASP A 9 -0.63 -15.17 8.80
N CYS A 10 -1.07 -16.01 9.74
CA CYS A 10 -1.54 -15.54 11.03
C CYS A 10 -0.40 -14.91 11.84
N MET A 11 -0.47 -13.60 12.07
CA MET A 11 0.58 -12.89 12.83
C MET A 11 0.81 -13.40 14.26
N VAL A 12 -0.13 -14.18 14.82
CA VAL A 12 -0.05 -14.73 16.18
C VAL A 12 0.55 -16.13 16.24
N CYS A 13 0.24 -17.01 15.27
CA CYS A 13 0.67 -18.41 15.31
C CYS A 13 1.28 -18.96 14.02
N GLY A 14 1.39 -18.15 12.96
CA GLY A 14 1.98 -18.51 11.68
C GLY A 14 1.17 -19.51 10.84
N LYS A 15 0.00 -19.97 11.29
CA LYS A 15 -0.86 -20.86 10.49
C LYS A 15 -1.53 -20.11 9.35
N VAL A 16 -1.65 -20.79 8.20
CA VAL A 16 -2.34 -20.32 7.00
C VAL A 16 -3.74 -19.82 7.34
N LEU A 17 -4.04 -18.60 6.88
CA LEU A 17 -5.33 -17.95 7.10
C LEU A 17 -6.41 -18.54 6.20
N VAL A 18 -7.65 -18.53 6.68
CA VAL A 18 -8.83 -18.90 5.89
C VAL A 18 -9.41 -17.65 5.23
N TYR A 19 -9.69 -17.73 3.93
CA TYR A 19 -10.38 -16.72 3.14
C TYR A 19 -11.80 -17.20 2.82
N GLY A 20 -12.75 -16.86 3.69
CA GLY A 20 -14.15 -17.26 3.61
C GLY A 20 -14.99 -16.32 2.73
N LYS A 21 -16.02 -16.89 2.10
CA LYS A 21 -17.02 -16.13 1.32
C LYS A 21 -17.94 -15.31 2.22
N ASP A 22 -18.38 -15.92 3.32
CA ASP A 22 -19.25 -15.29 4.30
C ASP A 22 -18.40 -14.75 5.45
N PRO A 23 -18.46 -13.43 5.75
CA PRO A 23 -17.73 -12.87 6.86
C PRO A 23 -18.30 -13.39 8.19
N LYS A 24 -17.42 -13.54 9.17
CA LYS A 24 -17.80 -13.93 10.54
C LYS A 24 -17.46 -12.81 11.49
N LEU A 25 -18.26 -12.62 12.53
CA LEU A 25 -17.89 -11.73 13.63
C LEU A 25 -16.62 -12.27 14.29
N GLN A 26 -15.58 -11.45 14.30
CA GLN A 26 -14.30 -11.76 14.93
C GLN A 26 -14.01 -10.74 16.02
N LYS A 27 -13.34 -11.17 17.10
CA LYS A 27 -12.90 -10.30 18.19
C LYS A 27 -11.39 -10.16 18.16
N CYS A 28 -10.90 -8.93 18.07
CA CYS A 28 -9.48 -8.63 18.01
C CYS A 28 -8.79 -9.02 19.32
N LEU A 29 -7.71 -9.79 19.24
CA LEU A 29 -6.91 -10.21 20.41
C LEU A 29 -6.19 -9.05 21.10
N TYR A 30 -5.89 -7.97 20.38
CA TYR A 30 -5.09 -6.87 20.91
C TYR A 30 -5.94 -5.75 21.51
N CYS A 31 -7.01 -5.32 20.84
CA CYS A 31 -7.86 -4.22 21.32
C CYS A 31 -9.26 -4.66 21.78
N GLY A 32 -9.66 -5.92 21.54
CA GLY A 32 -10.97 -6.43 21.92
C GLY A 32 -12.13 -5.96 21.04
N SER A 33 -11.90 -5.16 19.99
CA SER A 33 -12.95 -4.72 19.07
C SER A 33 -13.53 -5.90 18.30
N GLU A 34 -14.83 -5.84 18.02
CA GLU A 34 -15.52 -6.84 17.20
C GLU A 34 -15.76 -6.29 15.79
N THR A 35 -15.46 -7.08 14.77
CA THR A 35 -15.62 -6.70 13.36
C THR A 35 -15.91 -7.94 12.52
N GLU A 36 -16.74 -7.78 11.49
CA GLU A 36 -16.96 -8.82 10.51
C GLU A 36 -15.73 -8.97 9.61
N SER A 37 -15.21 -10.19 9.48
CA SER A 37 -14.07 -10.49 8.63
C SER A 37 -14.28 -11.80 7.87
N GLY A 38 -14.00 -11.77 6.56
CA GLY A 38 -13.84 -12.97 5.75
C GLY A 38 -12.48 -13.66 5.94
N ILE A 39 -11.52 -13.01 6.61
CA ILE A 39 -10.17 -13.51 6.86
C ILE A 39 -10.03 -13.86 8.34
N TYR A 40 -9.70 -15.11 8.65
CA TYR A 40 -9.55 -15.57 10.04
C TYR A 40 -8.55 -16.72 10.18
N CYS A 41 -7.97 -16.87 11.36
CA CYS A 41 -7.12 -18.02 11.67
C CYS A 41 -7.98 -19.22 12.07
N PRO A 42 -7.68 -20.45 11.60
CA PRO A 42 -8.42 -21.64 12.00
C PRO A 42 -8.31 -21.96 13.50
N GLU A 43 -7.32 -21.40 14.21
CA GLU A 43 -7.15 -21.54 15.66
C GLU A 43 -7.92 -20.48 16.47
N GLY A 44 -8.72 -19.64 15.82
CA GLY A 44 -9.51 -18.60 16.48
C GLY A 44 -8.76 -17.30 16.77
N HIS A 45 -7.53 -17.14 16.26
CA HIS A 45 -6.83 -15.85 16.35
C HIS A 45 -7.38 -14.84 15.34
N PHE A 46 -7.54 -13.60 15.77
CA PHE A 46 -7.87 -12.48 14.91
C PHE A 46 -7.23 -11.19 15.42
N VAL A 47 -6.71 -10.39 14.50
CA VAL A 47 -6.19 -9.05 14.76
C VAL A 47 -6.80 -8.12 13.72
N CYS A 48 -7.49 -7.07 14.17
CA CYS A 48 -8.15 -6.13 13.26
C CYS A 48 -7.13 -5.29 12.47
N ASP A 49 -7.55 -4.74 11.34
CA ASP A 49 -6.67 -3.96 10.44
C ASP A 49 -5.94 -2.82 11.15
N VAL A 50 -6.60 -2.16 12.13
CA VAL A 50 -5.99 -1.09 12.93
C VAL A 50 -4.81 -1.60 13.74
N CYS A 51 -5.00 -2.70 14.46
CA CYS A 51 -3.94 -3.31 15.28
C CYS A 51 -2.86 -3.98 14.43
N HIS A 52 -3.21 -4.46 13.24
CA HIS A 52 -2.27 -5.04 12.29
C HIS A 52 -1.33 -3.98 11.73
N ALA A 53 -1.88 -2.84 11.29
CA ALA A 53 -1.13 -1.82 10.57
C ALA A 53 -0.35 -0.85 11.47
N VAL A 54 -0.63 -0.78 12.78
CA VAL A 54 -0.16 0.32 13.65
C VAL A 54 1.34 0.59 13.56
N ASP A 55 2.17 -0.45 13.71
CA ASP A 55 3.63 -0.32 13.68
C ASP A 55 4.15 0.04 12.27
N GLY A 56 3.50 -0.48 11.23
CA GLY A 56 3.82 -0.17 9.82
C GLY A 56 3.49 1.29 9.49
N LEU A 57 2.32 1.77 9.90
CA LEU A 57 1.88 3.15 9.68
C LEU A 57 2.74 4.14 10.47
N ASP A 58 3.13 3.82 11.69
CA ASP A 58 4.03 4.68 12.47
C ASP A 58 5.43 4.74 11.84
N TYR A 59 5.92 3.62 11.29
CA TYR A 59 7.14 3.63 10.50
C TYR A 59 7.04 4.52 9.25
N LEU A 60 5.92 4.46 8.50
CA LEU A 60 5.71 5.34 7.34
C LEU A 60 5.68 6.82 7.73
N LYS A 61 5.07 7.16 8.87
CA LYS A 61 5.07 8.53 9.39
C LYS A 61 6.49 8.97 9.77
N ASN A 62 7.33 8.07 10.28
CA ASN A 62 8.74 8.37 10.54
C ASN A 62 9.52 8.58 9.24
N LEU A 63 9.31 7.74 8.21
CA LEU A 63 9.93 7.93 6.90
C LEU A 63 9.56 9.29 6.29
N ALA A 64 8.33 9.78 6.49
CA ALA A 64 7.94 11.12 6.03
C ALA A 64 8.85 12.24 6.57
N GLU A 65 9.45 12.03 7.75
CA GLU A 65 10.34 12.96 8.44
C GLU A 65 11.82 12.71 8.11
N THR A 66 12.23 11.45 8.01
CA THR A 66 13.65 11.05 8.00
C THR A 66 14.18 10.59 6.65
N GLU A 67 13.31 10.19 5.72
CA GLU A 67 13.72 9.66 4.42
C GLU A 67 14.15 10.76 3.46
N THR A 68 15.26 10.53 2.75
CA THR A 68 15.89 11.48 1.82
C THR A 68 15.96 10.98 0.38
N SER A 69 15.68 9.70 0.14
CA SER A 69 15.61 9.15 -1.21
C SER A 69 14.60 9.92 -2.06
N THR A 70 14.96 10.16 -3.31
CA THR A 70 14.03 10.71 -4.30
C THR A 70 13.34 9.58 -5.04
N ASP A 71 13.79 8.33 -5.00
CA ASP A 71 13.15 7.24 -5.75
C ASP A 71 11.97 6.61 -4.96
N PRO A 72 10.72 6.67 -5.46
CA PRO A 72 9.57 6.00 -4.82
C PRO A 72 9.77 4.50 -4.60
N LEU A 73 10.45 3.80 -5.51
CA LEU A 73 10.71 2.36 -5.39
C LEU A 73 11.66 2.07 -4.23
N GLU A 74 12.72 2.85 -4.06
CA GLU A 74 13.66 2.67 -2.96
C GLU A 74 13.01 2.97 -1.60
N ILE A 75 12.17 4.00 -1.54
CA ILE A 75 11.37 4.30 -0.33
C ILE A 75 10.43 3.12 -0.02
N ALA A 76 9.79 2.56 -1.04
CA ALA A 76 8.88 1.43 -0.87
C ALA A 76 9.61 0.15 -0.43
N LYS A 77 10.76 -0.18 -1.04
CA LYS A 77 11.59 -1.33 -0.63
C LYS A 77 12.06 -1.18 0.81
N LYS A 78 12.51 0.02 1.20
CA LYS A 78 12.91 0.28 2.59
C LYS A 78 11.77 0.02 3.57
N ALA A 79 10.56 0.48 3.26
CA ALA A 79 9.37 0.18 4.05
C ALA A 79 9.06 -1.31 4.10
N MET A 80 9.05 -1.99 2.96
CA MET A 80 8.68 -3.40 2.86
C MET A 80 9.70 -4.36 3.48
N ASN A 81 10.95 -3.93 3.69
CA ASN A 81 11.99 -4.67 4.41
C ASN A 81 11.99 -4.40 5.93
N HIS A 82 11.21 -3.42 6.41
CA HIS A 82 11.18 -3.11 7.83
C HIS A 82 10.36 -4.16 8.61
N PRO A 83 10.79 -4.62 9.81
CA PRO A 83 10.09 -5.66 10.58
C PRO A 83 8.64 -5.33 10.98
N SER A 84 8.24 -4.06 10.90
CA SER A 84 6.85 -3.64 11.15
C SER A 84 5.91 -3.83 9.96
N PHE A 85 6.44 -4.18 8.78
CA PHE A 85 5.66 -4.55 7.61
C PHE A 85 5.58 -6.06 7.52
N SER A 86 4.37 -6.60 7.65
CA SER A 86 4.14 -8.01 7.34
C SER A 86 4.33 -8.26 5.84
N PHE A 87 4.31 -9.51 5.41
CA PHE A 87 4.32 -9.80 3.99
C PHE A 87 3.01 -9.32 3.34
N HIS A 88 1.90 -9.70 3.96
CA HIS A 88 0.56 -9.27 3.61
C HIS A 88 -0.02 -8.46 4.76
N GLY A 89 -0.60 -7.31 4.46
CA GLY A 89 -1.22 -6.49 5.50
C GLY A 89 -1.72 -5.14 4.99
N PRO A 90 -2.72 -4.55 5.68
CA PRO A 90 -3.31 -3.26 5.31
C PRO A 90 -2.33 -2.09 5.33
N GLU A 91 -1.18 -2.18 6.00
CA GLU A 91 -0.13 -1.15 5.98
C GLU A 91 0.39 -0.84 4.56
N HIS A 92 0.34 -1.81 3.64
CA HIS A 92 0.75 -1.63 2.24
C HIS A 92 -0.17 -0.65 1.48
N HIS A 93 -1.40 -0.48 1.92
CA HIS A 93 -2.37 0.42 1.27
C HIS A 93 -1.98 1.90 1.44
N SER A 94 -1.24 2.21 2.51
CA SER A 94 -0.67 3.54 2.77
C SER A 94 0.70 3.74 2.14
N LEU A 95 1.37 2.67 1.68
CA LEU A 95 2.76 2.73 1.25
C LEU A 95 2.94 3.49 -0.07
N VAL A 96 2.17 3.16 -1.10
CA VAL A 96 2.26 3.81 -2.43
C VAL A 96 2.14 5.33 -2.33
N PRO A 97 1.11 5.91 -1.67
CA PRO A 97 1.01 7.37 -1.58
C PRO A 97 2.09 7.99 -0.71
N ALA A 98 2.55 7.30 0.34
CA ALA A 98 3.66 7.76 1.16
C ALA A 98 4.95 7.87 0.33
N ALA A 99 5.32 6.80 -0.38
CA ALA A 99 6.54 6.74 -1.18
C ALA A 99 6.58 7.82 -2.26
N ILE A 100 5.48 8.01 -3.01
CA ILE A 100 5.40 9.04 -4.05
C ILE A 100 5.50 10.45 -3.46
N LEU A 101 4.79 10.76 -2.38
CA LEU A 101 4.80 12.11 -1.80
C LEU A 101 6.12 12.42 -1.07
N ILE A 102 6.77 11.43 -0.46
CA ILE A 102 8.13 11.58 0.08
C ILE A 102 9.12 11.89 -1.05
N ALA A 103 9.06 11.14 -2.15
CA ALA A 103 9.90 11.37 -3.32
C ALA A 103 9.69 12.77 -3.94
N LEU A 104 8.44 13.24 -4.03
CA LEU A 104 8.12 14.58 -4.51
C LEU A 104 8.67 15.67 -3.55
N LYS A 105 8.45 15.52 -2.24
CA LYS A 105 9.00 16.41 -1.22
C LYS A 105 10.53 16.49 -1.34
N ASN A 106 11.20 15.34 -1.45
CA ASN A 106 12.66 15.26 -1.51
C ASN A 106 13.25 15.81 -2.83
N ARG A 107 12.43 15.93 -3.89
CA ARG A 107 12.78 16.66 -5.13
C ARG A 107 12.41 18.13 -5.11
N GLU A 108 11.95 18.65 -3.97
CA GLU A 108 11.50 20.04 -3.82
C GLU A 108 10.35 20.41 -4.78
N ILE A 109 9.51 19.42 -5.12
CA ILE A 109 8.31 19.66 -5.93
C ILE A 109 7.22 20.28 -5.07
N SER A 110 6.69 21.42 -5.53
CA SER A 110 5.51 22.05 -4.95
C SER A 110 4.20 21.48 -5.52
N HIS A 111 3.14 21.61 -4.74
CA HIS A 111 1.77 21.50 -5.22
C HIS A 111 1.51 22.48 -6.39
N PRO A 112 0.46 22.25 -7.21
CA PRO A 112 0.11 23.14 -8.32
C PRO A 112 -0.21 24.59 -7.91
N ASP A 113 -0.54 24.83 -6.64
CA ASP A 113 -0.77 26.17 -6.09
C ASP A 113 0.53 26.87 -5.62
N GLY A 114 1.68 26.18 -5.72
CA GLY A 114 3.00 26.70 -5.39
C GLY A 114 3.50 26.33 -3.99
N GLU A 115 2.63 25.83 -3.11
CA GLU A 115 3.03 25.46 -1.76
C GLU A 115 3.90 24.18 -1.75
N PRO A 116 4.96 24.13 -0.93
CA PRO A 116 5.80 22.94 -0.86
C PRO A 116 5.01 21.76 -0.27
N ILE A 117 5.29 20.54 -0.75
CA ILE A 117 4.71 19.33 -0.16
C ILE A 117 5.22 19.19 1.27
N SER A 118 4.31 19.20 2.25
CA SER A 118 4.67 19.15 3.66
C SER A 118 4.62 17.73 4.23
N ILE A 119 5.25 17.54 5.39
CA ILE A 119 5.12 16.29 6.16
C ILE A 119 3.64 16.00 6.51
N LYS A 120 2.83 17.04 6.69
CA LYS A 120 1.40 16.91 6.97
C LYS A 120 0.65 16.35 5.77
N ASP A 121 1.04 16.69 4.54
CA ASP A 121 0.44 16.14 3.31
C ASP A 121 0.70 14.64 3.20
N ILE A 122 1.95 14.23 3.45
CA ILE A 122 2.34 12.81 3.46
C ILE A 122 1.56 12.05 4.54
N LYS A 123 1.48 12.58 5.77
CA LYS A 123 0.70 11.96 6.87
C LYS A 123 -0.79 11.88 6.55
N THR A 124 -1.34 12.88 5.85
CA THR A 124 -2.75 12.86 5.39
C THR A 124 -2.97 11.76 4.36
N ALA A 125 -2.04 11.58 3.43
CA ALA A 125 -2.13 10.52 2.42
C ALA A 125 -1.99 9.12 3.03
N ILE A 126 -1.07 8.95 3.99
CA ILE A 126 -0.95 7.72 4.81
C ILE A 126 -2.28 7.41 5.50
N ALA A 127 -2.89 8.40 6.15
CA ALA A 127 -4.17 8.25 6.84
C ALA A 127 -5.33 7.90 5.89
N ARG A 128 -5.32 8.41 4.65
CA ARG A 128 -6.30 7.99 3.63
C ARG A 128 -6.12 6.53 3.25
N GLY A 129 -4.88 6.08 3.04
CA GLY A 129 -4.57 4.69 2.72
C GLY A 129 -4.95 3.72 3.84
N SER A 130 -4.81 4.13 5.10
CA SER A 130 -5.10 3.27 6.26
C SER A 130 -6.58 3.00 6.46
N HIS A 131 -7.48 3.73 5.79
CA HIS A 131 -8.91 3.44 5.80
C HIS A 131 -9.33 2.39 4.77
N ILE A 132 -8.40 1.87 3.97
CA ILE A 132 -8.68 0.80 3.00
C ILE A 132 -8.56 -0.55 3.73
N PRO A 133 -9.66 -1.33 3.87
CA PRO A 133 -9.64 -2.58 4.63
C PRO A 133 -8.74 -3.66 4.04
N GLY A 134 -8.24 -4.56 4.88
CA GLY A 134 -7.54 -5.77 4.46
C GLY A 134 -8.42 -6.65 3.56
N GLY A 135 -7.82 -7.30 2.56
CA GLY A 135 -8.54 -8.22 1.65
C GLY A 135 -9.45 -7.56 0.62
N PHE A 136 -9.52 -6.22 0.55
CA PHE A 136 -10.34 -5.48 -0.42
C PHE A 136 -10.07 -5.89 -1.88
N CYS A 137 -8.83 -6.29 -2.19
CA CYS A 137 -8.45 -6.77 -3.52
C CYS A 137 -9.26 -8.01 -3.98
N GLY A 138 -9.67 -8.88 -3.05
CA GLY A 138 -10.49 -10.05 -3.36
C GLY A 138 -11.99 -9.84 -3.10
N TYR A 139 -12.36 -8.97 -2.15
CA TYR A 139 -13.75 -8.84 -1.71
C TYR A 139 -14.51 -7.62 -2.28
N ALA A 140 -13.81 -6.61 -2.79
CA ALA A 140 -14.41 -5.34 -3.21
C ALA A 140 -14.05 -4.92 -4.65
N GLY A 141 -13.32 -5.77 -5.39
CA GLY A 141 -12.92 -5.49 -6.77
C GLY A 141 -11.94 -4.31 -6.92
N ASN A 142 -11.22 -3.97 -5.85
CA ASN A 142 -10.24 -2.89 -5.86
C ASN A 142 -9.06 -3.21 -4.96
N CYS A 143 -7.84 -2.91 -5.39
CA CYS A 143 -6.63 -3.17 -4.62
C CYS A 143 -6.13 -1.91 -3.90
N GLY A 144 -5.78 -2.04 -2.62
CA GLY A 144 -5.34 -0.90 -1.82
C GLY A 144 -4.06 -0.23 -2.34
N GLY A 145 -3.15 -1.00 -2.95
CA GLY A 145 -1.98 -0.44 -3.64
C GLY A 145 -2.36 0.46 -4.82
N CYS A 146 -3.37 0.05 -5.60
CA CYS A 146 -3.90 0.81 -6.73
C CYS A 146 -4.61 2.09 -6.30
N VAL A 147 -5.45 2.01 -5.27
CA VAL A 147 -6.08 3.20 -4.67
C VAL A 147 -5.02 4.16 -4.13
N GLY A 148 -3.90 3.61 -3.63
CA GLY A 148 -2.73 4.36 -3.22
C GLY A 148 -2.19 5.34 -4.28
N SER A 149 -2.12 4.94 -5.54
CA SER A 149 -1.72 5.82 -6.66
C SER A 149 -2.67 7.00 -6.81
N GLY A 150 -3.98 6.74 -6.74
CA GLY A 150 -5.01 7.79 -6.77
C GLY A 150 -4.94 8.72 -5.55
N ILE A 151 -4.65 8.19 -4.36
CA ILE A 151 -4.44 8.99 -3.14
C ILE A 151 -3.25 9.93 -3.32
N ALA A 152 -2.14 9.47 -3.91
CA ALA A 152 -0.96 10.27 -4.15
C ALA A 152 -1.28 11.48 -5.05
N VAL A 153 -1.93 11.22 -6.19
CA VAL A 153 -2.35 12.26 -7.14
C VAL A 153 -3.40 13.18 -6.54
N ALA A 154 -4.38 12.63 -5.79
CA ALA A 154 -5.39 13.44 -5.10
C ALA A 154 -4.76 14.38 -4.07
N GLN A 155 -3.77 13.92 -3.30
CA GLN A 155 -3.07 14.76 -2.35
C GLN A 155 -2.24 15.83 -3.06
N TYR A 156 -1.49 15.46 -4.08
CA TYR A 156 -0.68 16.40 -4.88
C TYR A 156 -1.52 17.51 -5.50
N LEU A 157 -2.69 17.20 -6.06
CA LEU A 157 -3.57 18.20 -6.69
C LEU A 157 -4.46 18.98 -5.69
N GLY A 158 -4.42 18.65 -4.40
CA GLY A 158 -5.37 19.17 -3.43
C GLY A 158 -6.82 18.86 -3.82
N SER A 159 -7.06 17.64 -4.32
CA SER A 159 -8.36 17.17 -4.80
C SER A 159 -9.39 17.07 -3.66
N THR A 160 -10.65 17.36 -3.98
CA THR A 160 -11.80 17.26 -3.05
C THR A 160 -13.03 16.77 -3.80
N PRO A 161 -14.12 16.33 -3.13
CA PRO A 161 -15.39 15.98 -3.77
C PRO A 161 -16.06 17.05 -4.64
N ARG A 162 -15.57 18.30 -4.65
CA ARG A 162 -16.09 19.40 -5.49
C ARG A 162 -15.15 19.84 -6.60
N LYS A 163 -13.96 19.24 -6.70
CA LYS A 163 -12.94 19.54 -7.72
C LYS A 163 -12.98 18.52 -8.85
N GLY A 164 -13.66 18.87 -9.94
CA GLY A 164 -13.96 17.94 -11.04
C GLY A 164 -12.71 17.46 -11.78
N LYS A 165 -11.82 18.37 -12.17
CA LYS A 165 -10.61 18.03 -12.93
C LYS A 165 -9.65 17.18 -12.10
N GLU A 166 -9.42 17.59 -10.85
CA GLU A 166 -8.49 16.95 -9.92
C GLU A 166 -8.97 15.57 -9.49
N ARG A 167 -10.29 15.36 -9.30
CA ARG A 167 -10.79 14.00 -9.05
C ARG A 167 -10.62 13.10 -10.25
N THR A 168 -10.82 13.62 -11.46
CA THR A 168 -10.72 12.80 -12.67
C THR A 168 -9.30 12.26 -12.82
N LEU A 169 -8.29 13.09 -12.55
CA LEU A 169 -6.89 12.67 -12.57
C LEU A 169 -6.59 11.66 -11.45
N ALA A 170 -7.07 11.89 -10.23
CA ALA A 170 -6.92 10.91 -9.14
C ALA A 170 -7.58 9.56 -9.46
N HIS A 171 -8.78 9.56 -10.03
CA HIS A 171 -9.45 8.34 -10.47
C HIS A 171 -8.70 7.65 -11.62
N LYS A 172 -8.17 8.43 -12.57
CA LYS A 172 -7.36 7.90 -13.68
C LYS A 172 -6.13 7.17 -13.16
N ALA A 173 -5.44 7.69 -12.15
CA ALA A 173 -4.29 7.04 -11.54
C ALA A 173 -4.67 5.71 -10.88
N THR A 174 -5.76 5.66 -10.12
CA THR A 174 -6.29 4.39 -9.56
C THR A 174 -6.65 3.41 -10.68
N HIS A 175 -7.32 3.88 -11.73
CA HIS A 175 -7.76 3.04 -12.85
C HIS A 175 -6.58 2.41 -13.58
N ARG A 176 -5.53 3.18 -13.89
CA ARG A 176 -4.31 2.66 -14.52
C ARG A 176 -3.65 1.57 -13.67
N ALA A 177 -3.56 1.79 -12.36
CA ALA A 177 -3.05 0.76 -11.47
C ALA A 177 -3.95 -0.49 -11.45
N LEU A 178 -5.26 -0.31 -11.58
CA LEU A 178 -6.23 -1.41 -11.69
C LEU A 178 -6.15 -2.18 -13.02
N GLU A 179 -5.75 -1.53 -14.12
CA GLU A 179 -5.47 -2.21 -15.38
C GLU A 179 -4.27 -3.17 -15.24
N LEU A 180 -3.24 -2.78 -14.50
CA LEU A 180 -2.04 -3.59 -14.31
C LEU A 180 -2.26 -4.83 -13.42
N VAL A 181 -3.14 -4.74 -12.42
CA VAL A 181 -3.45 -5.88 -11.51
C VAL A 181 -4.50 -6.84 -12.07
N GLN A 182 -4.99 -6.64 -13.30
CA GLN A 182 -5.83 -7.62 -13.99
C GLN A 182 -4.95 -8.74 -14.58
N ASP A 183 -4.22 -9.40 -13.68
CA ASP A 183 -3.13 -10.33 -13.99
C ASP A 183 -3.53 -11.82 -13.82
N GLU A 184 -4.78 -12.09 -13.43
CA GLU A 184 -5.33 -13.43 -13.10
C GLU A 184 -4.64 -14.15 -11.93
N MET A 185 -3.70 -13.49 -11.25
CA MET A 185 -2.88 -14.11 -10.21
C MET A 185 -3.52 -13.94 -8.82
N ILE A 186 -3.18 -14.87 -7.92
CA ILE A 186 -3.54 -14.74 -6.50
C ILE A 186 -2.85 -13.53 -5.88
N ARG A 187 -3.37 -13.11 -4.72
CA ARG A 187 -2.94 -11.91 -4.01
C ARG A 187 -1.42 -11.82 -3.84
N CYS A 188 -0.88 -10.59 -3.91
CA CYS A 188 0.46 -10.27 -3.44
C CYS A 188 0.54 -8.77 -3.13
N CYS A 189 0.64 -8.40 -1.84
CA CYS A 189 0.67 -6.99 -1.43
C CYS A 189 1.89 -6.25 -1.98
N LYS A 190 3.05 -6.92 -2.11
CA LYS A 190 4.28 -6.34 -2.69
C LYS A 190 4.10 -6.03 -4.19
N ARG A 191 3.57 -6.99 -4.96
CA ARG A 191 3.23 -6.80 -6.39
C ARG A 191 2.23 -5.66 -6.59
N SER A 192 1.20 -5.60 -5.76
CA SER A 192 0.22 -4.50 -5.80
C SER A 192 0.85 -3.12 -5.52
N VAL A 193 1.84 -3.04 -4.61
CA VAL A 193 2.61 -1.81 -4.41
C VAL A 193 3.40 -1.45 -5.66
N TYR A 194 4.07 -2.41 -6.30
CA TYR A 194 4.82 -2.16 -7.53
C TYR A 194 3.93 -1.65 -8.67
N TYR A 195 2.80 -2.29 -8.94
CA TYR A 195 1.85 -1.77 -9.94
C TYR A 195 1.30 -0.39 -9.59
N GLY A 196 1.05 -0.13 -8.30
CA GLY A 196 0.67 1.20 -7.83
C GLY A 196 1.75 2.25 -8.09
N LEU A 197 3.02 1.90 -7.89
CA LEU A 197 4.15 2.77 -8.19
C LEU A 197 4.34 3.00 -9.69
N VAL A 198 4.25 1.95 -10.53
CA VAL A 198 4.28 2.06 -11.99
C VAL A 198 3.26 3.09 -12.46
N ALA A 199 1.98 2.86 -12.12
CA ALA A 199 0.89 3.75 -12.52
C ALA A 199 1.03 5.16 -11.94
N GLY A 200 1.50 5.30 -10.70
CA GLY A 200 1.72 6.59 -10.06
C GLY A 200 2.83 7.38 -10.75
N ILE A 201 4.01 6.80 -10.91
CA ILE A 201 5.16 7.41 -11.57
C ILE A 201 4.82 7.83 -13.00
N ASP A 202 4.19 6.94 -13.78
CA ASP A 202 3.78 7.25 -15.15
C ASP A 202 2.74 8.37 -15.20
N MET A 203 1.78 8.38 -14.28
CA MET A 203 0.82 9.48 -14.15
C MET A 203 1.52 10.82 -13.89
N PHE A 204 2.51 10.86 -13.00
CA PHE A 204 3.26 12.09 -12.72
C PHE A 204 4.09 12.56 -13.92
N ARG A 205 4.70 11.61 -14.63
CA ARG A 205 5.48 11.89 -15.84
C ARG A 205 4.61 12.45 -16.96
N GLU A 206 3.50 11.79 -17.26
CA GLU A 206 2.65 12.11 -18.42
C GLU A 206 1.76 13.32 -18.21
N GLU A 207 1.16 13.49 -17.03
CA GLU A 207 0.14 14.52 -16.80
C GLU A 207 0.73 15.79 -16.18
N PHE A 208 1.86 15.69 -15.48
CA PHE A 208 2.48 16.81 -14.78
C PHE A 208 3.90 17.12 -15.24
N GLY A 209 4.51 16.29 -16.10
CA GLY A 209 5.89 16.47 -16.54
C GLY A 209 6.92 16.29 -15.41
N ILE A 210 6.55 15.59 -14.33
CA ILE A 210 7.42 15.36 -13.17
C ILE A 210 8.00 13.96 -13.27
N ASP A 211 9.32 13.87 -13.48
CA ASP A 211 10.00 12.58 -13.50
C ASP A 211 10.42 12.15 -12.08
N LEU A 212 9.80 11.08 -11.60
CA LEU A 212 10.09 10.48 -10.30
C LEU A 212 11.14 9.36 -10.35
N GLY A 213 11.77 9.17 -11.50
CA GLY A 213 12.72 8.07 -11.74
C GLY A 213 12.07 6.88 -12.45
N PRO A 214 12.81 5.79 -12.65
CA PRO A 214 12.31 4.63 -13.37
C PRO A 214 11.13 3.99 -12.65
N THR A 215 10.23 3.39 -13.42
CA THR A 215 9.20 2.53 -12.86
C THR A 215 9.81 1.19 -12.44
N PRO A 216 9.17 0.44 -11.53
CA PRO A 216 9.54 -0.94 -11.24
C PRO A 216 9.71 -1.80 -12.50
N ASP A 217 10.92 -2.32 -12.74
CA ASP A 217 11.29 -3.14 -13.92
C ASP A 217 10.77 -4.58 -13.84
N ALA A 218 10.98 -5.39 -14.87
CA ALA A 218 10.77 -6.84 -14.77
C ALA A 218 11.90 -7.51 -13.95
N GLY A 219 11.59 -8.59 -13.23
CA GLY A 219 12.61 -9.45 -12.59
C GLY A 219 13.41 -8.90 -11.41
N PHE A 220 12.99 -7.80 -10.76
CA PHE A 220 13.74 -7.22 -9.63
C PHE A 220 13.22 -7.62 -8.24
N CYS A 221 12.09 -8.34 -8.12
CA CYS A 221 11.48 -8.60 -6.82
C CYS A 221 12.43 -9.39 -5.91
N GLU A 222 12.71 -8.86 -4.73
CA GLU A 222 13.57 -9.49 -3.72
C GLU A 222 12.78 -10.23 -2.62
N PHE A 223 11.44 -10.24 -2.72
CA PHE A 223 10.54 -10.78 -1.71
C PHE A 223 9.89 -12.11 -2.10
N TYR A 224 10.27 -12.69 -3.25
CA TYR A 224 9.57 -13.84 -3.83
C TYR A 224 9.65 -15.10 -2.94
N ASP A 225 10.76 -15.29 -2.23
CA ASP A 225 11.04 -16.43 -1.36
C ASP A 225 10.29 -16.38 -0.02
N LYS A 226 9.90 -15.17 0.42
CA LYS A 226 9.11 -14.94 1.63
C LYS A 226 7.59 -15.05 1.39
N ASN A 227 7.15 -15.14 0.14
CA ASN A 227 5.73 -15.20 -0.21
C ASN A 227 5.24 -16.65 -0.36
N PRO A 228 4.42 -17.19 0.55
CA PRO A 228 3.82 -18.51 0.35
C PRO A 228 2.87 -18.54 -0.86
N ASP A 229 2.34 -17.39 -1.26
CA ASP A 229 1.43 -17.20 -2.40
C ASP A 229 2.18 -16.75 -3.68
N CYS A 230 3.49 -17.00 -3.78
CA CYS A 230 4.27 -16.60 -4.97
C CYS A 230 3.86 -17.42 -6.21
N VAL A 231 3.61 -16.75 -7.33
CA VAL A 231 3.26 -17.38 -8.62
C VAL A 231 4.46 -17.57 -9.55
N GLY A 232 5.69 -17.28 -9.09
CA GLY A 232 6.90 -17.52 -9.86
C GLY A 232 6.95 -16.76 -11.19
N LEU A 233 7.35 -17.48 -12.24
CA LEU A 233 7.56 -16.96 -13.60
C LEU A 233 6.32 -16.30 -14.24
N ASP A 234 5.12 -16.55 -13.71
CA ASP A 234 3.91 -15.86 -14.19
C ASP A 234 3.93 -14.37 -13.80
N CYS A 235 4.58 -14.01 -12.69
CA CYS A 235 4.69 -12.64 -12.21
C CYS A 235 5.81 -11.89 -12.95
N LEU A 236 5.48 -10.75 -13.55
CA LEU A 236 6.43 -9.85 -14.23
C LEU A 236 7.64 -9.47 -13.37
N PHE A 237 7.45 -9.33 -12.06
CA PHE A 237 8.49 -8.90 -11.14
C PHE A 237 9.38 -10.05 -10.63
N PHE A 238 9.04 -11.31 -10.91
CA PHE A 238 9.80 -12.47 -10.45
C PHE A 238 11.15 -12.58 -11.17
N PRO A 239 12.28 -12.79 -10.44
CA PRO A 239 13.62 -12.91 -11.03
C PRO A 239 13.84 -14.07 -12.01
#